data_AF-A0A8T8KQP8-F1
#
_entry.id   AF-A0A8T8KQP8-F1
#
_cell.length_a   1.000
_cell.length_b   1.000
_cell.length_c   1.000
_cell.angle_alpha   90.00
_cell.angle_beta   90.00
_cell.angle_gamma   90.00
#
_symmetry.space_group_name_H-M   'P 1'
#
loop_
_entity.id
_entity.type
_entity.pdbx_description
1 polymer ?
#
loop_
_entity_poly.entity_id
_entity_poly.type
_entity_poly.pdbx_seq_one_letter_code
_entity_poly.pdbx_strand_id
1 'polypeptide(L)'
;MDSHIPVVDTRNLFFHAASTMHHQHGVPAESIDAVFDYTQAPAESPVWESARYFIEHDLENVLSDYSERIREALRSWTERGDTQRVANHILETLDICDYDLGQFEDYRQRDPQHR
;
A
#
# COMPACT_ATOMS: atom_id res chain seq x y z
N MET A 1 -15.05 14.62 0.60
CA MET A 1 -14.16 13.49 0.34
C MET A 1 -14.90 12.58 -0.61
N ASP A 2 -14.40 12.39 -1.82
CA ASP A 2 -15.10 11.70 -2.91
C ASP A 2 -14.50 10.30 -3.06
N SER A 3 -14.63 9.50 -2.00
CA SER A 3 -14.09 8.15 -1.98
C SER A 3 -15.00 7.21 -2.73
N HIS A 4 -14.39 6.38 -3.56
CA HIS A 4 -15.05 5.30 -4.30
C HIS A 4 -15.09 3.98 -3.53
N ILE A 5 -14.50 3.92 -2.34
CA ILE A 5 -14.66 2.79 -1.41
C ILE A 5 -15.93 3.01 -0.59
N PRO A 6 -16.89 2.07 -0.60
CA PRO A 6 -18.06 2.12 0.27
C PRO A 6 -17.68 2.20 1.76
N VAL A 7 -18.37 3.07 2.51
CA VAL A 7 -18.17 3.20 3.99
C VAL A 7 -18.52 1.92 4.75
N VAL A 8 -19.29 1.01 4.12
CA VAL A 8 -19.58 -0.31 4.69
C VAL A 8 -18.37 -1.26 4.65
N ASP A 9 -17.41 -1.01 3.76
CA ASP A 9 -16.20 -1.82 3.61
C ASP A 9 -15.10 -1.34 4.57
N THR A 10 -15.04 -0.03 4.84
CA THR A 10 -14.16 0.51 5.86
C THR A 10 -14.64 1.88 6.34
N ARG A 11 -14.29 2.22 7.60
CA ARG A 11 -14.44 3.57 8.15
C ARG A 11 -13.09 4.28 8.34
N ASN A 12 -12.00 3.64 7.93
CA ASN A 12 -10.67 4.19 8.10
C ASN A 12 -10.43 5.31 7.08
N LEU A 13 -10.18 6.52 7.59
CA LEU A 13 -9.98 7.72 6.77
C LEU A 13 -8.81 7.58 5.79
N PHE A 14 -7.79 6.79 6.14
CA PHE A 14 -6.65 6.52 5.28
C PHE A 14 -7.08 5.92 3.93
N PHE A 15 -7.91 4.88 3.93
CA PHE A 15 -8.34 4.24 2.67
C PHE A 15 -9.24 5.15 1.85
N HIS A 16 -10.09 5.94 2.51
CA HIS A 16 -10.90 6.91 1.80
C HIS A 16 -10.06 8.01 1.15
N ALA A 17 -8.92 8.39 1.77
CA ALA A 17 -8.01 9.41 1.25
C ALA A 17 -7.25 8.88 0.04
N ALA A 18 -6.72 7.67 0.15
CA ALA A 18 -6.11 6.95 -0.97
C ALA A 18 -7.10 6.81 -2.13
N SER A 19 -8.31 6.31 -1.86
CA SER A 19 -9.37 6.14 -2.86
C SER A 19 -9.74 7.45 -3.56
N THR A 20 -9.91 8.55 -2.82
CA THR A 20 -10.22 9.85 -3.43
C THR A 20 -9.10 10.30 -4.37
N MET A 21 -7.82 10.14 -3.97
CA MET A 21 -6.68 10.56 -4.78
C MET A 21 -6.51 9.67 -6.02
N HIS A 22 -6.67 8.36 -5.87
CA HIS A 22 -6.61 7.40 -6.97
C HIS A 22 -7.68 7.72 -8.01
N HIS A 23 -8.92 7.97 -7.57
CA HIS A 23 -10.01 8.36 -8.46
C HIS A 23 -9.69 9.64 -9.24
N GLN A 24 -9.13 10.66 -8.58
CA GLN A 24 -8.73 11.92 -9.22
C GLN A 24 -7.64 11.74 -10.29
N HIS A 25 -6.82 10.70 -10.17
CA HIS A 25 -5.79 10.34 -11.15
C HIS A 25 -6.29 9.35 -12.21
N GLY A 26 -7.55 8.95 -12.17
CA GLY A 26 -8.15 8.02 -13.13
C GLY A 26 -7.65 6.58 -13.01
N VAL A 27 -7.10 6.20 -11.85
CA VAL A 27 -6.64 4.83 -11.56
C VAL A 27 -7.63 4.10 -10.63
N PRO A 28 -7.57 2.75 -10.54
CA PRO A 28 -8.47 1.97 -9.69
C PRO A 28 -8.51 2.46 -8.24
N ALA A 29 -9.73 2.58 -7.69
CA ALA A 29 -10.01 3.26 -6.42
C ALA A 29 -11.24 2.73 -5.66
N GLU A 30 -11.88 1.69 -6.19
CA GLU A 30 -13.18 1.15 -5.75
C GLU A 30 -13.09 0.14 -4.60
N SER A 31 -11.88 -0.28 -4.21
CA SER A 31 -11.67 -1.22 -3.11
C SER A 31 -10.37 -0.94 -2.37
N ILE A 32 -10.26 -1.49 -1.15
CA ILE A 32 -8.99 -1.45 -0.38
C ILE A 32 -7.88 -2.13 -1.18
N ASP A 33 -8.16 -3.25 -1.83
CA ASP A 33 -7.20 -3.96 -2.68
C ASP A 33 -6.68 -3.09 -3.82
N ALA A 34 -7.59 -2.44 -4.55
CA ALA A 34 -7.25 -1.58 -5.70
C ALA A 34 -6.34 -0.40 -5.32
N VAL A 35 -6.53 0.19 -4.13
CA VAL A 35 -5.68 1.32 -3.72
C VAL A 35 -4.27 0.91 -3.31
N PHE A 36 -4.02 -0.39 -3.06
CA PHE A 36 -2.68 -0.91 -2.77
C PHE A 36 -1.96 -1.50 -3.97
N ASP A 37 -2.52 -1.43 -5.18
CA ASP A 37 -1.79 -1.74 -6.41
C ASP A 37 -0.72 -0.66 -6.68
N TYR A 38 0.50 -0.91 -6.20
CA TYR A 38 1.64 0.00 -6.34
C TYR A 38 2.10 0.20 -7.78
N THR A 39 1.72 -0.68 -8.71
CA THR A 39 2.00 -0.50 -10.14
C THR A 39 1.18 0.67 -10.70
N GLN A 40 -0.03 0.90 -10.17
CA GLN A 40 -0.94 1.97 -10.61
C GLN A 40 -0.98 3.16 -9.65
N ALA A 41 -0.51 3.01 -8.40
CA ALA A 41 -0.65 4.05 -7.38
C ALA A 41 0.00 5.39 -7.79
N PRO A 42 -0.70 6.53 -7.71
CA PRO A 42 -0.12 7.84 -7.95
C PRO A 42 1.05 8.09 -6.98
N ALA A 43 2.10 8.78 -7.42
CA ALA A 43 3.32 8.97 -6.61
C ALA A 43 3.05 9.70 -5.29
N GLU A 44 2.02 10.55 -5.25
CA GLU A 44 1.57 11.32 -4.08
C GLU A 44 0.62 10.54 -3.17
N SER A 45 0.25 9.31 -3.53
CA SER A 45 -0.71 8.51 -2.76
C SER A 45 -0.19 8.19 -1.36
N PRO A 46 -1.04 8.31 -0.32
CA PRO A 46 -0.62 7.99 1.05
C PRO A 46 -0.26 6.50 1.24
N VAL A 47 -0.60 5.63 0.29
CA VAL A 47 -0.24 4.19 0.33
C VAL A 47 1.27 3.94 0.24
N TRP A 48 2.04 4.89 -0.28
CA TRP A 48 3.51 4.78 -0.27
C TRP A 48 4.07 4.87 1.15
N GLU A 49 3.43 5.63 2.04
CA GLU A 49 3.89 5.77 3.42
C GLU A 49 3.77 4.46 4.21
N SER A 50 2.76 3.63 3.90
CA SER A 50 2.63 2.34 4.58
C SER A 50 3.75 1.37 4.20
N ALA A 51 4.20 1.34 2.95
CA ALA A 51 5.33 0.50 2.54
C ALA A 51 6.67 1.10 3.01
N ARG A 52 6.85 2.42 2.91
CA ARG A 52 8.05 3.13 3.42
C ARG A 52 8.29 2.83 4.89
N TYR A 53 7.22 2.84 5.71
CA TYR A 53 7.31 2.53 7.14
C TYR A 53 8.02 1.20 7.42
N PHE A 54 7.73 0.15 6.64
CA PHE A 54 8.35 -1.17 6.83
C PHE A 54 9.83 -1.19 6.40
N ILE A 55 10.22 -0.42 5.38
CA ILE A 55 11.64 -0.27 5.01
C ILE A 55 12.42 0.44 6.13
N GLU A 56 11.89 1.57 6.61
CA GLU A 56 12.60 2.43 7.56
C GLU A 56 12.71 1.83 8.97
N HIS A 57 11.68 1.09 9.41
CA HIS A 57 11.58 0.63 10.79
C HIS A 57 11.88 -0.87 11.00
N ASP A 58 11.99 -1.66 9.93
CA ASP A 58 11.94 -3.13 10.03
C ASP A 58 13.16 -3.86 9.42
N LEU A 59 14.20 -3.12 8.98
CA LEU A 59 15.47 -3.68 8.51
C LEU A 59 16.31 -4.36 9.62
N GLU A 60 16.06 -4.06 10.91
CA GLU A 60 16.89 -4.59 12.02
C GLU A 60 16.44 -5.98 12.54
N ASN A 61 15.31 -6.53 12.11
CA ASN A 61 14.78 -7.80 12.64
C ASN A 61 14.42 -8.81 11.55
N VAL A 62 15.41 -9.64 11.18
CA VAL A 62 15.33 -10.97 10.55
C VAL A 62 14.08 -11.25 9.68
N LEU A 63 14.28 -11.24 8.36
CA LEU A 63 13.34 -11.53 7.26
C LEU A 63 12.45 -12.79 7.40
N SER A 64 12.69 -13.68 8.37
CA SER A 64 11.97 -14.94 8.55
C SER A 64 10.45 -14.76 8.64
N ASP A 65 9.98 -13.70 9.31
CA ASP A 65 8.56 -13.53 9.66
C ASP A 65 7.98 -12.19 9.16
N TYR A 66 8.61 -11.58 8.15
CA TYR A 66 8.27 -10.23 7.68
C TYR A 66 6.81 -10.12 7.19
N SER A 67 6.32 -11.16 6.51
CA SER A 67 4.90 -11.22 6.09
C SER A 67 3.92 -11.30 7.25
N GLU A 68 4.28 -11.96 8.35
CA GLU A 68 3.43 -12.05 9.55
C GLU A 68 3.36 -10.71 10.27
N ARG A 69 4.48 -9.96 10.29
CA ARG A 69 4.52 -8.61 10.87
C ARG A 69 3.66 -7.61 10.12
N ILE A 70 3.78 -7.57 8.78
CA ILE A 70 2.93 -6.70 7.96
C ILE A 70 1.45 -7.04 8.20
N ARG A 71 1.10 -8.33 8.21
CA ARG A 71 -0.27 -8.76 8.53
C ARG A 71 -0.72 -8.31 9.92
N GLU A 72 0.12 -8.46 10.94
CA GLU A 72 -0.23 -8.07 12.31
C GLU A 72 -0.40 -6.55 12.44
N ALA A 73 0.47 -5.76 11.80
CA ALA A 73 0.35 -4.29 11.75
C ALA A 73 -0.96 -3.86 11.07
N LEU A 74 -1.31 -4.49 9.95
CA LEU A 74 -2.51 -4.20 9.18
C LEU A 74 -3.81 -4.72 9.81
N ARG A 75 -3.71 -5.66 10.75
CA ARG A 75 -4.87 -6.33 11.38
C ARG A 75 -5.79 -5.36 12.10
N SER A 76 -5.26 -4.26 12.61
CA SER A 76 -6.04 -3.22 13.28
C SER A 76 -6.69 -2.22 12.30
N TRP A 77 -6.28 -2.23 11.02
CA TRP A 77 -6.70 -1.27 10.00
C TRP A 77 -7.67 -1.90 9.00
N THR A 78 -7.57 -3.20 8.77
CA THR A 78 -8.27 -3.91 7.68
C THR A 78 -9.16 -5.03 8.21
N GLU A 79 -10.26 -5.33 7.51
CA GLU A 79 -11.03 -6.55 7.76
C GLU A 79 -10.20 -7.77 7.39
N ARG A 80 -10.45 -8.92 8.02
CA ARG A 80 -9.59 -10.13 7.90
C ARG A 80 -9.31 -10.56 6.45
N GLY A 81 -10.24 -10.32 5.52
CA GLY A 81 -10.06 -10.66 4.10
C GLY A 81 -9.13 -9.69 3.35
N ASP A 82 -9.11 -8.42 3.75
CA ASP A 82 -8.30 -7.38 3.12
C ASP A 82 -6.89 -7.35 3.68
N THR A 83 -6.70 -7.73 4.95
CA THR A 83 -5.38 -7.77 5.59
C THR A 83 -4.35 -8.56 4.79
N GLN A 84 -4.72 -9.77 4.33
CA GLN A 84 -3.82 -10.63 3.59
C GLN A 84 -3.50 -10.06 2.20
N ARG A 85 -4.50 -9.49 1.52
CA ARG A 85 -4.30 -8.92 0.17
C ARG A 85 -3.40 -7.69 0.22
N VAL A 86 -3.69 -6.77 1.14
CA VAL A 86 -2.87 -5.57 1.37
C VAL A 86 -1.44 -5.96 1.76
N ALA A 87 -1.27 -6.95 2.64
CA ALA A 87 0.05 -7.43 3.02
C ALA A 87 0.84 -7.96 1.81
N ASN A 88 0.18 -8.69 0.90
CA ASN A 88 0.83 -9.21 -0.30
C ASN A 88 1.30 -8.09 -1.23
N HIS A 89 0.48 -7.07 -1.48
CA HIS A 89 0.87 -5.92 -2.31
C HIS A 89 2.08 -5.17 -1.75
N ILE A 90 2.10 -4.96 -0.43
CA ILE A 90 3.24 -4.33 0.25
C ILE A 90 4.48 -5.20 0.07
N LEU A 91 4.40 -6.49 0.39
CA LEU A 91 5.53 -7.43 0.27
C LEU A 91 6.10 -7.47 -1.15
N GLU A 92 5.24 -7.61 -2.16
CA GLU A 92 5.66 -7.67 -3.56
C GLU A 92 6.40 -6.39 -3.97
N THR A 93 5.92 -5.23 -3.55
CA THR A 93 6.57 -3.94 -3.83
C THR A 93 7.91 -3.83 -3.14
N LEU A 94 8.00 -4.27 -1.88
CA LEU A 94 9.25 -4.28 -1.12
C LEU A 94 10.27 -5.25 -1.73
N ASP A 95 9.84 -6.43 -2.16
CA ASP A 95 10.68 -7.41 -2.86
C ASP A 95 11.21 -6.85 -4.19
N ILE A 96 10.37 -6.17 -4.98
CA ILE A 96 10.78 -5.50 -6.23
C ILE A 96 11.88 -4.46 -5.97
N CYS A 97 11.79 -3.76 -4.84
CA CYS A 97 12.73 -2.71 -4.46
C CYS A 97 13.92 -3.22 -3.62
N ASP A 98 14.07 -4.56 -3.49
CA ASP A 98 15.11 -5.19 -2.67
C ASP A 98 15.20 -4.64 -1.24
N TYR A 99 14.05 -4.22 -0.69
CA TYR A 99 13.95 -3.55 0.62
C TYR A 99 14.85 -2.30 0.76
N ASP A 100 15.27 -1.70 -0.36
CA ASP A 100 16.10 -0.50 -0.39
C ASP A 100 15.24 0.75 -0.55
N LEU A 101 15.43 1.73 0.34
CA LEU A 101 14.67 2.98 0.33
C LEU A 101 14.90 3.79 -0.95
N GLY A 102 16.12 3.77 -1.50
CA GLY A 102 16.44 4.46 -2.74
C GLY A 102 15.70 3.85 -3.93
N GLN A 103 15.75 2.53 -4.07
CA GLN A 103 15.01 1.81 -5.10
C GLN A 103 13.49 1.99 -4.97
N PHE A 104 12.97 2.03 -3.73
CA PHE A 104 11.57 2.29 -3.46
C PHE A 104 11.12 3.69 -3.89
N GLU A 105 11.90 4.72 -3.58
CA GLU A 105 11.61 6.08 -4.06
C GLU A 105 11.70 6.20 -5.58
N ASP A 106 12.70 5.56 -6.19
CA ASP A 106 12.81 5.51 -7.65
C ASP A 106 11.60 4.80 -8.26
N TYR A 107 11.15 3.67 -7.68
CA TYR A 107 9.97 2.93 -8.13
C TYR A 107 8.70 3.78 -8.05
N ARG A 108 8.49 4.48 -6.93
CA ARG A 108 7.38 5.41 -6.73
C ARG A 108 7.34 6.51 -7.79
N GLN A 109 8.50 7.02 -8.20
CA GLN A 109 8.60 8.09 -9.20
C GLN A 109 8.56 7.60 -10.66
N ARG A 110 8.68 6.29 -10.91
CA ARG A 110 8.53 5.76 -12.28
C ARG A 110 7.13 5.98 -12.81
N ASP A 111 7.05 6.19 -14.12
CA ASP A 111 5.78 6.17 -14.84
C ASP A 111 5.12 4.78 -14.65
N PRO A 112 3.81 4.69 -14.36
CA PRO A 112 3.10 3.43 -14.16
C PRO A 112 3.30 2.39 -15.27
N GLN A 113 3.59 2.80 -16.51
CA GLN A 113 3.86 1.89 -17.63
C GLN A 113 5.24 1.18 -17.54
N HIS A 114 6.11 1.64 -16.64
CA HIS A 114 7.49 1.18 -16.46
C HIS A 114 7.75 0.67 -15.02
N ARG A 115 6.69 0.41 -14.26
CA ARG A 115 6.71 -0.19 -12.93
C ARG A 115 6.52 -1.70 -13.00
#